data_AF-A0A059GA79-F1
#
_entry.id   AF-A0A059GA79-F1
#
_cell.length_a   1.000
_cell.length_b   1.000
_cell.length_c   1.000
_cell.angle_alpha   90.00
_cell.angle_beta   90.00
_cell.angle_gamma   90.00
#
_symmetry.space_group_name_H-M   'P 1'
#
loop_
_entity.id
_entity.type
_entity.pdbx_description
1 polymer ?
#
loop_
_entity_poly.entity_id
_entity_poly.type
_entity_poly.pdbx_seq_one_letter_code
_entity_poly.pdbx_strand_id
1 'polypeptide(L)'
;MSRDVDERKKRAALRKLRKAAALAEQGLGPELSDWERQFLEEVEQRIETYGSAFADPEKGAEGDALSALQRIKLKEIDKKARGKGGSSFKSKSRPAYEPRVRNVDTEAEEAEAEDPAPPPPPTPSKPRLVSAAPPAPPHERSGNTPPTPPARPSFRVIEGGKANTSD
;
A
#
# COMPACT_ATOMS: atom_id res chain seq x y z
N MET A 1 -3.38 -28.69 23.65
CA MET A 1 -3.47 -27.40 24.35
C MET A 1 -4.06 -26.39 23.39
N SER A 2 -5.26 -25.88 23.69
CA SER A 2 -5.85 -24.76 22.94
C SER A 2 -5.06 -23.50 23.29
N ARG A 3 -4.66 -22.70 22.28
CA ARG A 3 -3.96 -21.44 22.55
C ARG A 3 -4.96 -20.34 22.86
N ASP A 4 -4.54 -19.42 23.72
CA ASP A 4 -5.27 -18.18 23.98
C ASP A 4 -5.02 -17.22 22.80
N VAL A 5 -5.87 -17.34 21.78
CA VAL A 5 -5.77 -16.58 20.53
C VAL A 5 -6.85 -15.52 20.55
N ASP A 6 -6.50 -14.32 20.12
CA ASP A 6 -7.45 -13.22 20.00
C ASP A 6 -8.67 -13.65 19.19
N GLU A 7 -9.86 -13.72 19.81
CA GLU A 7 -11.10 -14.14 19.14
C GLU A 7 -11.39 -13.29 17.89
N ARG A 8 -11.02 -12.00 17.94
CA ARG A 8 -11.13 -11.06 16.82
C ARG A 8 -10.28 -11.53 15.65
N LYS A 9 -9.06 -11.99 15.90
CA LYS A 9 -8.13 -12.47 14.87
C LYS A 9 -8.53 -13.85 14.38
N LYS A 10 -9.03 -14.74 15.25
CA LYS A 10 -9.67 -16.01 14.88
C LYS A 10 -10.81 -15.77 13.88
N ARG A 11 -11.77 -14.91 14.24
CA ARG A 11 -12.90 -14.58 13.36
C ARG A 11 -12.45 -13.92 12.06
N ALA A 12 -11.45 -13.04 12.11
CA ALA A 12 -10.90 -12.42 10.91
C ALA A 12 -10.19 -13.42 9.99
N ALA A 13 -9.50 -14.42 10.55
CA ALA A 13 -8.86 -15.49 9.79
C ALA A 13 -9.91 -16.39 9.11
N LEU A 14 -10.92 -16.84 9.86
CA LEU A 14 -12.03 -17.64 9.31
C LEU A 14 -12.76 -16.91 8.18
N ARG A 15 -13.02 -15.61 8.34
CA ARG A 15 -13.60 -14.78 7.27
C ARG A 15 -12.74 -14.73 6.01
N LYS A 16 -11.41 -14.71 6.15
CA LYS A 16 -10.48 -14.71 5.00
C LYS A 16 -10.44 -16.07 4.31
N LEU A 17 -10.44 -17.17 5.07
CA LEU A 17 -10.45 -18.53 4.52
C LEU A 17 -11.73 -18.78 3.71
N ARG A 18 -12.89 -18.48 4.30
CA ARG A 18 -14.19 -18.61 3.61
C ARG A 18 -14.28 -17.70 2.38
N LYS A 19 -13.72 -16.50 2.46
CA LYS A 19 -13.67 -15.59 1.31
C LYS A 19 -12.76 -16.11 0.21
N ALA A 20 -11.61 -16.67 0.55
CA ALA A 20 -10.69 -17.28 -0.41
C ALA A 20 -11.33 -18.50 -1.08
N ALA A 21 -12.01 -19.36 -0.31
CA ALA A 21 -12.77 -20.49 -0.84
C ALA A 21 -13.88 -20.04 -1.79
N ALA A 22 -14.70 -19.06 -1.39
CA ALA A 22 -15.75 -18.52 -2.25
C ALA A 22 -15.20 -17.86 -3.53
N LEU A 23 -14.06 -17.15 -3.44
CA LEU A 23 -13.41 -16.58 -4.62
C LEU A 23 -12.85 -17.66 -5.54
N ALA A 24 -12.35 -18.77 -5.00
CA ALA A 24 -11.89 -19.90 -5.78
C ALA A 24 -13.08 -20.58 -6.50
N GLU A 25 -14.22 -20.75 -5.83
CA GLU A 25 -15.46 -21.26 -6.44
C GLU A 25 -16.02 -20.35 -7.53
N GLN A 26 -15.88 -19.02 -7.39
CA GLN A 26 -16.31 -18.07 -8.40
C GLN A 26 -15.53 -18.16 -9.72
N GLY A 27 -14.41 -18.89 -9.77
CA GLY A 27 -13.77 -19.27 -11.03
C GLY A 27 -13.23 -18.11 -11.88
N LEU A 28 -12.97 -16.93 -11.30
CA LEU A 28 -12.44 -15.77 -12.04
C LEU A 28 -10.96 -15.93 -12.45
N GLY A 29 -10.29 -16.95 -11.94
CA GLY A 29 -8.89 -17.23 -12.21
C GLY A 29 -8.63 -18.72 -12.46
N PRO A 30 -7.36 -19.10 -12.67
CA PRO A 30 -6.97 -20.50 -12.78
C PRO A 30 -7.48 -21.30 -11.58
N GLU A 31 -7.91 -22.53 -11.83
CA GLU A 31 -8.40 -23.39 -10.77
C GLU A 31 -7.34 -23.56 -9.66
N LEU A 32 -7.82 -23.56 -8.42
CA LEU A 32 -6.97 -23.73 -7.26
C LEU A 32 -6.33 -25.12 -7.29
N SER A 33 -5.05 -25.24 -6.90
CA SER A 33 -4.45 -26.58 -6.86
C SER A 33 -5.08 -27.43 -5.76
N ASP A 34 -5.07 -28.75 -5.91
CA ASP A 34 -5.68 -29.68 -4.94
C ASP A 34 -5.12 -29.46 -3.53
N TRP A 35 -3.81 -29.25 -3.43
CA TRP A 35 -3.16 -28.89 -2.17
C TRP A 35 -3.60 -27.52 -1.62
N GLU A 36 -3.86 -26.52 -2.48
CA GLU A 36 -4.35 -25.21 -2.02
C GLU A 36 -5.79 -25.30 -1.48
N ARG A 37 -6.62 -26.20 -2.01
CA ARG A 37 -7.97 -26.48 -1.47
C ARG A 37 -7.85 -27.17 -0.11
N GLN A 38 -7.02 -28.22 -0.02
CA GLN A 38 -6.74 -28.91 1.23
C GLN A 38 -6.17 -27.97 2.29
N PHE A 39 -5.30 -27.04 1.90
CA PHE A 39 -4.74 -26.03 2.81
C PHE A 39 -5.82 -25.16 3.43
N LEU A 40 -6.82 -24.70 2.66
CA LEU A 40 -7.90 -23.86 3.20
C LEU A 40 -8.72 -24.62 4.24
N GLU A 41 -9.06 -25.87 3.94
CA GLU A 41 -9.87 -26.73 4.82
C GLU A 41 -9.11 -27.12 6.11
N GLU A 42 -7.86 -27.57 6.00
CA GLU A 42 -7.04 -27.96 7.16
C GLU A 42 -6.80 -26.77 8.10
N VAL A 43 -6.51 -25.60 7.52
CA VAL A 43 -6.26 -24.37 8.30
C VAL A 43 -7.55 -23.89 8.97
N GLU A 44 -8.70 -23.97 8.30
CA GLU A 44 -10.00 -23.67 8.91
C GLU A 44 -10.27 -24.61 10.10
N GLN A 45 -10.14 -25.92 9.90
CA GLN A 45 -10.36 -26.92 10.95
C GLN A 45 -9.42 -26.70 12.15
N ARG A 46 -8.15 -26.42 11.92
CA ARG A 46 -7.17 -26.19 13.00
C ARG A 46 -7.49 -24.92 13.80
N ILE A 47 -7.93 -23.85 13.14
CA ILE A 47 -8.35 -22.61 13.83
C ILE A 47 -9.62 -22.85 14.64
N GLU A 48 -10.54 -23.65 14.14
CA GLU A 48 -11.76 -24.02 14.88
C GLU A 48 -11.44 -24.82 16.14
N THR A 49 -10.61 -25.87 16.03
CA THR A 49 -10.24 -26.75 17.14
C THR A 49 -9.30 -26.09 18.16
N TYR A 50 -8.25 -25.40 17.72
CA TYR A 50 -7.16 -24.95 18.60
C TYR A 50 -7.07 -23.42 18.76
N GLY A 51 -7.88 -22.67 18.00
CA GLY A 51 -7.82 -21.21 17.96
C GLY A 51 -6.74 -20.66 17.01
N SER A 52 -5.62 -21.38 16.84
CA SER A 52 -4.52 -21.01 15.94
C SER A 52 -4.16 -22.14 14.97
N ALA A 53 -3.83 -21.77 13.74
CA ALA A 53 -3.36 -22.69 12.71
C ALA A 53 -1.88 -23.12 12.87
N PHE A 54 -1.17 -22.62 13.88
CA PHE A 54 0.25 -22.90 14.09
C PHE A 54 0.61 -23.11 15.56
N ALA A 55 1.56 -24.01 15.81
CA ALA A 55 2.01 -24.39 17.15
C ALA A 55 3.31 -23.67 17.57
N ASP A 56 4.03 -23.07 16.64
CA ASP A 56 5.38 -22.54 16.87
C ASP A 56 5.38 -21.00 17.05
N PRO A 57 5.81 -20.46 18.22
CA PRO A 57 5.89 -19.02 18.45
C PRO A 57 6.82 -18.27 17.48
N GLU A 58 7.81 -18.93 16.87
CA GLU A 58 8.69 -18.27 15.90
C GLU A 58 7.98 -17.95 14.57
N LYS A 59 6.85 -18.62 14.31
CA LYS A 59 6.09 -18.48 13.06
C LYS A 59 5.05 -17.36 13.10
N GLY A 60 4.84 -16.73 14.25
CA GLY A 60 3.89 -15.64 14.43
C GLY A 60 3.68 -15.25 15.90
N ALA A 61 3.02 -14.12 16.12
CA ALA A 61 2.68 -13.67 17.47
C ALA A 61 1.74 -14.66 18.19
N GLU A 62 1.90 -14.82 19.49
CA GLU A 62 1.14 -15.79 20.31
C GLU A 62 -0.38 -15.63 20.20
N GLY A 63 -0.87 -14.39 20.02
CA GLY A 63 -2.29 -14.09 19.83
C GLY A 63 -2.78 -14.11 18.38
N ASP A 64 -1.92 -14.36 17.39
CA ASP A 64 -2.33 -14.45 15.98
C ASP A 64 -2.89 -15.84 15.64
N ALA A 65 -3.95 -15.88 14.83
CA ALA A 65 -4.57 -17.14 14.39
C ALA A 65 -3.86 -17.79 13.19
N LEU A 66 -3.03 -17.03 12.46
CA LEU A 66 -2.35 -17.48 11.24
C LEU A 66 -0.87 -17.10 11.30
N SER A 67 -0.01 -18.00 10.83
CA SER A 67 1.42 -17.73 10.71
C SER A 67 1.74 -16.75 9.59
N ALA A 68 2.94 -16.17 9.61
CA ALA A 68 3.41 -15.27 8.55
C ALA A 68 3.34 -15.93 7.15
N LEU A 69 3.78 -17.18 7.04
CA LEU A 69 3.75 -17.95 5.80
C LEU A 69 2.33 -18.29 5.34
N GLN A 70 1.43 -18.67 6.26
CA GLN A 70 0.03 -18.91 5.93
C GLN A 70 -0.63 -17.63 5.40
N ARG A 71 -0.30 -16.46 5.96
CA ARG A 71 -0.79 -15.17 5.46
C ARG A 71 -0.28 -14.85 4.06
N ILE A 72 0.97 -15.20 3.74
CA ILE A 72 1.52 -15.05 2.38
C ILE A 72 0.78 -15.98 1.43
N LYS A 73 0.55 -17.23 1.84
CA LYS A 73 -0.12 -18.22 1.01
C LYS A 73 -1.57 -17.87 0.70
N LEU A 74 -2.31 -17.36 1.69
CA LEU A 74 -3.68 -16.85 1.47
C LEU A 74 -3.71 -15.70 0.46
N LYS A 75 -2.74 -14.79 0.52
CA LYS A 75 -2.64 -13.70 -0.48
C LYS A 75 -2.34 -14.24 -1.88
N GLU A 76 -1.54 -15.30 -1.98
CA GLU A 76 -1.26 -15.94 -3.26
C GLU A 76 -2.51 -16.60 -3.83
N ILE A 77 -3.24 -17.36 -3.01
CA ILE A 77 -4.53 -17.97 -3.35
C ILE A 77 -5.53 -16.90 -3.79
N ASP A 78 -5.69 -15.82 -3.02
CA ASP A 78 -6.57 -14.69 -3.39
C ASP A 78 -6.17 -14.05 -4.73
N LYS A 79 -4.86 -13.91 -5.00
CA LYS A 79 -4.39 -13.38 -6.28
C LYS A 79 -4.68 -14.32 -7.43
N LYS A 80 -4.49 -15.63 -7.23
CA LYS A 80 -4.79 -16.67 -8.22
C LYS A 80 -6.28 -16.72 -8.51
N ALA A 81 -7.11 -16.83 -7.49
CA ALA A 81 -8.58 -16.85 -7.59
C ALA A 81 -9.13 -15.60 -8.29
N ARG A 82 -8.50 -14.43 -8.11
CA ARG A 82 -8.89 -13.18 -8.79
C ARG A 82 -8.31 -13.01 -10.19
N GLY A 83 -7.65 -14.02 -10.75
CA GLY A 83 -7.02 -13.95 -12.07
C GLY A 83 -5.83 -12.97 -12.15
N LYS A 84 -5.32 -12.49 -11.00
CA LYS A 84 -4.20 -11.55 -10.89
C LYS A 84 -2.84 -12.27 -10.71
N GLY A 85 -2.79 -13.56 -11.01
CA GLY A 85 -1.64 -14.44 -10.78
C GLY A 85 -0.40 -14.14 -11.64
N GLY A 86 -0.51 -13.28 -12.65
CA GLY A 86 0.63 -12.89 -13.50
C GLY A 86 1.39 -11.68 -12.94
N SER A 87 2.59 -11.93 -12.41
CA SER A 87 3.67 -10.95 -12.15
C SER A 87 3.24 -9.59 -11.56
N SER A 88 3.39 -9.45 -10.24
CA SER A 88 3.36 -8.13 -9.56
C SER A 88 4.53 -7.19 -9.98
N PHE A 89 5.36 -7.56 -10.97
CA PHE A 89 6.49 -6.76 -11.46
C PHE A 89 6.22 -6.01 -12.76
N LYS A 90 4.99 -5.98 -13.28
CA LYS A 90 4.64 -4.98 -14.31
C LYS A 90 4.51 -3.61 -13.62
N SER A 91 5.66 -2.98 -13.35
CA SER A 91 5.71 -1.56 -13.05
C SER A 91 4.97 -0.84 -14.18
N LYS A 92 4.02 0.03 -13.81
CA LYS A 92 3.41 0.94 -14.78
C LYS A 92 4.59 1.67 -15.45
N SER A 93 4.81 1.41 -16.74
CA SER A 93 5.88 2.03 -17.52
C SER A 93 5.92 3.52 -17.20
N ARG A 94 6.93 3.95 -16.43
CA ARG A 94 7.22 5.37 -16.27
C ARG A 94 7.88 5.76 -17.60
N PRO A 95 7.49 6.89 -18.22
CA PRO A 95 8.16 7.35 -19.43
C PRO A 95 9.67 7.38 -19.16
N ALA A 96 10.44 6.84 -20.11
CA ALA A 96 11.87 6.68 -19.98
C ALA A 96 12.50 8.03 -19.60
N TYR A 97 13.44 7.99 -18.65
CA TYR A 97 14.21 9.16 -18.28
C TYR A 97 15.05 9.59 -19.49
N GLU A 98 14.64 10.67 -20.15
CA GLU A 98 15.43 11.28 -21.23
C GLU A 98 16.43 12.26 -20.61
N PRO A 99 17.74 11.97 -20.65
CA PRO A 99 18.74 12.91 -20.17
C PRO A 99 18.74 14.15 -21.07
N ARG A 100 18.60 15.35 -20.48
CA ARG A 100 18.79 16.62 -21.18
C ARG A 100 20.26 16.82 -21.50
N VAL A 101 20.71 16.28 -22.63
CA VAL A 101 22.01 16.59 -23.25
C VAL A 101 21.83 17.66 -24.32
N ARG A 102 22.68 18.69 -24.30
CA ARG A 102 22.78 19.72 -25.34
C ARG A 102 23.67 19.13 -26.44
N ASN A 103 23.17 19.02 -27.68
CA ASN A 103 23.94 18.47 -28.80
C ASN A 103 25.07 19.44 -29.17
N VAL A 104 26.30 19.08 -28.86
CA VAL A 104 27.49 19.93 -29.03
C VAL A 104 27.94 19.98 -30.50
N ASP A 105 27.57 18.99 -31.31
CA ASP A 105 28.01 18.90 -32.72
C ASP A 105 27.36 19.93 -33.66
N THR A 106 26.23 20.55 -33.27
CA THR A 106 25.60 21.61 -34.07
C THR A 106 26.28 22.98 -33.91
N GLU A 107 27.12 23.15 -32.89
CA GLU A 107 27.74 24.45 -32.57
C GLU A 107 29.13 24.64 -33.24
N ALA A 108 29.66 23.60 -33.90
CA ALA A 108 31.01 23.61 -34.46
C ALA A 108 31.14 24.13 -35.91
N GLU A 109 30.03 24.35 -36.64
CA GLU A 109 30.07 24.86 -38.03
C GLU A 109 29.82 26.37 -38.18
N GLU A 110 29.42 27.09 -37.12
CA GLU A 110 29.06 28.52 -37.19
C GLU A 110 30.12 29.47 -36.57
N ALA A 111 31.38 29.03 -36.45
CA ALA A 111 32.45 29.79 -35.77
C ALA A 111 33.50 30.45 -36.69
N GLU A 112 33.19 30.69 -37.98
CA GLU A 112 33.92 31.68 -38.80
C GLU A 112 33.07 32.95 -38.98
N ALA A 113 33.04 33.84 -37.98
CA ALA A 113 32.88 35.30 -38.15
C ALA A 113 32.89 36.04 -36.80
N GLU A 114 33.89 36.93 -36.67
CA GLU A 114 33.98 38.16 -35.86
C GLU A 114 33.63 38.19 -34.35
N ASP A 115 34.64 38.61 -33.58
CA ASP A 115 34.57 39.15 -32.21
C ASP A 115 33.50 40.23 -32.04
N PRO A 116 32.70 40.18 -30.96
CA PRO A 116 33.12 40.96 -29.80
C PRO A 116 33.08 40.18 -28.49
N ALA A 117 34.07 40.43 -27.64
CA ALA A 117 34.26 39.79 -26.35
C ALA A 117 32.94 39.62 -25.55
N PRO A 118 32.57 38.39 -25.16
CA PRO A 118 31.37 38.17 -24.36
C PRO A 118 31.54 38.79 -22.96
N PRO A 119 30.47 39.35 -22.36
CA PRO A 119 30.53 39.84 -20.99
C PRO A 119 30.98 38.69 -20.06
N PRO A 120 31.78 38.97 -19.02
CA PRO A 120 32.29 37.93 -18.14
C PRO A 120 31.11 37.14 -17.54
N PRO A 121 31.18 35.79 -17.52
CA PRO A 121 30.09 34.97 -17.03
C PRO A 121 29.82 35.32 -15.55
N PRO A 122 28.55 35.35 -15.10
CA PRO A 122 28.25 35.56 -13.70
C PRO A 122 28.91 34.46 -12.89
N THR A 123 29.85 34.82 -12.01
CA THR A 123 30.50 33.84 -11.14
C THR A 123 29.45 33.19 -10.25
N PRO A 124 29.35 31.84 -10.22
CA PRO A 124 28.38 31.17 -9.37
C PRO A 124 28.67 31.49 -7.91
N SER A 125 27.81 32.28 -7.28
CA SER A 125 27.89 32.58 -5.85
C SER A 125 27.62 31.29 -5.07
N LYS A 126 28.62 30.81 -4.33
CA LYS A 126 28.47 29.65 -3.45
C LYS A 126 27.35 29.93 -2.43
N PRO A 127 26.47 28.95 -2.14
CA PRO A 127 25.41 29.14 -1.16
C PRO A 127 26.05 29.47 0.21
N ARG A 128 25.58 30.56 0.82
CA ARG A 128 26.03 31.00 2.14
C ARG A 128 25.52 30.00 3.18
N LEU A 129 26.44 29.26 3.81
CA LEU A 129 26.14 28.46 4.99
C LEU A 129 25.67 29.38 6.11
N VAL A 130 24.42 29.23 6.54
CA VAL A 130 23.87 29.91 7.71
C VAL A 130 24.12 29.00 8.91
N SER A 131 24.73 29.51 9.98
CA SER A 131 24.84 28.74 11.22
C SER A 131 23.43 28.48 11.76
N ALA A 132 23.10 27.22 12.04
CA ALA A 132 21.85 26.89 12.70
C ALA A 132 21.74 27.69 14.01
N ALA A 133 20.66 28.45 14.16
CA ALA A 133 20.38 29.16 15.39
C ALA A 133 20.34 28.15 16.55
N PRO A 134 20.87 28.51 17.75
CA PRO A 134 20.74 27.65 18.91
C PRO A 134 19.26 27.37 19.17
N PRO A 135 18.89 26.15 19.60
CA PRO A 135 17.51 25.81 19.86
C PRO A 135 16.92 26.82 20.85
N ALA A 136 15.76 27.37 20.50
CA ALA A 136 15.03 28.26 21.38
C ALA A 136 14.86 27.60 22.77
N PRO A 137 14.92 28.38 23.87
CA PRO A 137 14.66 27.84 25.19
C PRO A 137 13.29 27.13 25.19
N PRO A 138 13.13 26.03 25.94
CA PRO A 138 11.90 25.26 25.93
C PRO A 138 10.75 26.18 26.31
N HIS A 139 9.86 26.43 25.35
CA HIS A 139 8.56 27.03 25.64
C HIS A 139 7.88 26.09 26.64
N GLU A 140 7.64 26.59 27.85
CA GLU A 140 6.82 25.90 28.83
C GLU A 140 5.52 25.48 28.12
N ARG A 141 5.25 24.17 28.06
CA ARG A 141 4.01 23.64 27.51
C ARG A 141 2.86 24.09 28.40
N SER A 142 2.36 25.29 28.13
CA SER A 142 1.07 25.74 28.61
C SER A 142 0.01 24.78 28.09
N GLY A 143 -0.49 23.92 28.99
CA GLY A 143 -1.79 23.25 28.90
C GLY A 143 -2.03 22.39 27.67
N ASN A 144 -1.84 21.08 27.81
CA ASN A 144 -2.41 20.09 26.90
C ASN A 144 -3.94 20.07 27.07
N THR A 145 -4.67 20.96 26.40
CA THR A 145 -6.11 20.77 26.18
C THR A 145 -6.28 19.83 25.00
N PRO A 146 -7.00 18.70 25.16
CA PRO A 146 -7.20 17.78 24.05
C PRO A 146 -8.04 18.47 22.96
N PRO A 147 -7.67 18.31 21.67
CA PRO A 147 -8.47 18.86 20.58
C PRO A 147 -9.86 18.22 20.58
N THR A 148 -10.90 19.04 20.50
CA THR A 148 -12.28 18.60 20.37
C THR A 148 -12.42 17.71 19.13
N PRO A 149 -13.01 16.51 19.24
CA PRO A 149 -13.16 15.63 18.09
C PRO A 149 -14.09 16.25 17.04
N PRO A 150 -13.80 16.09 15.74
CA PRO A 150 -14.66 16.60 14.69
C PRO A 150 -16.03 15.90 14.73
N ALA A 151 -17.09 16.68 14.52
CA ALA A 151 -18.45 16.18 14.46
C ALA A 151 -18.60 15.16 13.33
N ARG A 152 -19.27 14.03 13.62
CA ARG A 152 -19.54 12.97 12.62
C ARG A 152 -20.51 13.49 11.57
N PRO A 153 -20.31 13.20 10.27
CA PRO A 153 -21.25 13.59 9.24
C PRO A 153 -22.59 12.86 9.45
N SER A 154 -23.70 13.60 9.42
CA SER A 154 -25.06 13.04 9.44
C SER A 154 -25.57 12.79 8.02
N PHE A 155 -26.10 11.60 7.80
CA PHE A 155 -26.71 11.23 6.53
C PHE A 155 -28.04 11.97 6.37
N ARG A 156 -28.18 12.80 5.33
CA ARG A 156 -29.46 13.42 4.97
C ARG A 156 -30.03 12.66 3.78
N VAL A 157 -31.20 12.05 3.97
CA VAL A 157 -31.99 11.44 2.90
C VAL A 157 -32.59 12.57 2.07
N ILE A 158 -32.21 12.65 0.80
CA ILE A 158 -32.84 13.56 -0.16
C ILE A 158 -34.05 12.81 -0.70
N GLU A 159 -35.25 13.29 -0.36
CA GLU A 159 -36.50 12.75 -0.88
C GLU A 159 -36.63 13.13 -2.35
N GLY A 160 -36.44 12.14 -3.23
CA GLY A 160 -36.51 12.33 -4.68
C GLY A 160 -37.95 12.57 -5.13
N GLY A 161 -38.27 13.83 -5.47
CA GLY A 161 -39.53 14.20 -6.10
C GLY A 161 -39.59 13.74 -7.57
N LYS A 162 -40.35 12.68 -7.82
CA LYS A 162 -40.92 12.40 -9.14
C LYS A 162 -42.25 13.16 -9.26
N ALA A 163 -42.19 14.35 -9.84
CA ALA A 163 -43.40 15.03 -10.30
C ALA A 163 -43.95 14.23 -11.49
N ASN A 164 -45.09 13.56 -11.29
CA ASN A 164 -45.89 13.05 -12.39
C ASN A 164 -46.48 14.26 -13.13
N THR A 165 -45.89 14.62 -14.27
CA THR A 165 -46.57 15.45 -15.27
C THR A 165 -47.65 14.59 -15.91
N SER A 166 -48.91 14.90 -15.60
CA SER A 166 -50.06 14.61 -16.45
C SER A 166 -50.22 15.77 -17.44
N ASP A 167 -50.21 15.45 -18.73
CA ASP A 167 -51.01 16.13 -19.76
C ASP A 167 -51.42 15.07 -20.79
#